data_AF-A0A521WD88-F1
#
_entry.id   AF-A0A521WD88-F1
#
_cell.length_a   1.000
_cell.length_b   1.000
_cell.length_c   1.000
_cell.angle_alpha   90.00
_cell.angle_beta   90.00
_cell.angle_gamma   90.00
#
_symmetry.space_group_name_H-M   'P 1'
#
loop_
_entity.id
_entity.type
_entity.pdbx_description
1 polymer ?
#
loop_
_entity_poly.entity_id
_entity_poly.type
_entity_poly.pdbx_seq_one_letter_code
_entity_poly.pdbx_strand_id
1 'polypeptide(L)' 'MITNHITACISEYIDRTLPPAERRAVEEHMITCRTCAEEYIALESIVVKLHCLPKTIQPPPDLLEGVKAALLSTRIPHN' A
#
# COMPACT_ATOMS: atom_id res chain seq x y z
N MET A 1 -20.05 11.85 -10.58
CA MET A 1 -19.24 12.33 -11.72
C MET A 1 -17.85 12.63 -11.20
N ILE A 2 -16.86 11.80 -11.54
CA ILE A 2 -15.48 12.00 -11.09
C ILE A 2 -14.83 12.98 -12.07
N THR A 3 -14.51 14.17 -11.57
CA THR A 3 -14.00 15.30 -12.34
C THR A 3 -12.54 15.10 -12.73
N ASN A 4 -12.31 15.11 -14.03
CA ASN A 4 -11.06 15.26 -14.78
C ASN A 4 -9.98 14.16 -14.67
N HIS A 5 -9.65 13.59 -13.51
CA HIS A 5 -8.67 12.49 -13.38
C HIS A 5 -8.88 11.65 -12.11
N ILE A 6 -8.61 10.35 -12.14
CA ILE A 6 -8.80 9.40 -11.01
C ILE A 6 -7.54 9.16 -10.18
N THR A 7 -6.50 9.98 -10.33
CA THR A 7 -5.14 9.71 -9.82
C THR A 7 -5.09 9.40 -8.31
N ALA A 8 -5.96 10.01 -7.51
CA ALA A 8 -6.09 9.71 -6.08
C ALA A 8 -6.61 8.29 -5.80
N CYS A 9 -7.53 7.80 -6.62
CA CYS A 9 -8.15 6.49 -6.46
C CYS A 9 -7.29 5.34 -7.02
N ILE A 10 -6.27 5.63 -7.83
CA ILE A 10 -5.38 4.61 -8.41
C ILE A 10 -4.63 3.85 -7.31
N SER A 11 -4.14 4.54 -6.28
CA SER A 11 -3.47 3.89 -5.15
C SER A 11 -4.41 2.97 -4.38
N GLU A 12 -5.62 3.44 -4.05
CA GLU A 12 -6.65 2.66 -3.35
C GLU A 12 -7.13 1.46 -4.19
N TYR A 13 -7.15 1.61 -5.52
CA TYR A 13 -7.43 0.53 -6.46
C TYR A 13 -6.35 -0.56 -6.39
N ILE A 14 -5.07 -0.18 -6.40
CA ILE A 14 -3.93 -1.11 -6.29
C ILE A 14 -3.91 -1.82 -4.93
N ASP A 15 -4.19 -1.07 -3.86
CA ASP A 15 -4.25 -1.59 -2.48
C ASP A 15 -5.50 -2.42 -2.20
N ARG A 16 -6.43 -2.51 -3.17
CA ARG A 16 -7.73 -3.22 -3.08
C ARG A 16 -8.61 -2.72 -1.93
N THR A 17 -8.52 -1.43 -1.61
CA THR A 17 -9.30 -0.78 -0.56
C THR A 17 -10.54 -0.05 -1.08
N LEU A 18 -10.67 0.13 -2.40
CA LEU A 18 -11.85 0.75 -3.01
C LEU A 18 -13.12 -0.11 -2.88
N PRO A 19 -14.28 0.51 -2.60
CA PRO A 19 -15.58 -0.12 -2.73
C PRO A 19 -15.82 -0.68 -4.14
N PRO A 20 -16.60 -1.77 -4.31
CA PRO A 20 -16.83 -2.39 -5.62
C PRO A 20 -17.40 -1.45 -6.69
N ALA A 21 -18.23 -0.48 -6.30
CA ALA A 21 -18.82 0.50 -7.22
C ALA A 21 -17.77 1.49 -7.77
N GLU A 22 -16.88 1.98 -6.90
CA GLU A 22 -15.80 2.89 -7.26
C GLU A 22 -14.72 2.19 -8.08
N ARG A 23 -14.45 0.92 -7.76
CA ARG A 23 -13.54 0.07 -8.53
C ARG A 23 -13.96 -0.04 -10.00
N ARG A 24 -15.25 -0.25 -10.27
CA ARG A 24 -15.78 -0.29 -11.64
C ARG A 24 -15.65 1.05 -12.36
N ALA A 25 -15.94 2.15 -11.67
CA ALA A 25 -15.81 3.49 -12.24
C ALA A 25 -14.35 3.81 -12.63
N VAL A 26 -13.39 3.38 -11.80
CA VAL A 26 -11.95 3.48 -12.08
C VAL A 26 -11.55 2.62 -13.28
N GLU A 27 -12.01 1.36 -13.35
CA GLU A 27 -11.78 0.47 -14.51
C GLU A 27 -12.31 1.07 -15.81
N GLU A 28 -13.56 1.57 -15.80
CA GLU A 28 -14.18 2.23 -16.96
C GLU A 28 -13.41 3.49 -17.38
N HIS A 29 -12.91 4.28 -16.42
CA HIS A 29 -12.12 5.46 -16.71
C HIS A 29 -10.75 5.13 -17.31
N MET A 30 -10.07 4.08 -16.83
CA MET A 30 -8.78 3.65 -17.40
C MET A 30 -8.90 3.17 -18.85
N ILE A 31 -10.06 2.64 -19.25
CA ILE A 31 -10.32 2.28 -20.66
C ILE A 31 -10.43 3.52 -21.55
N THR A 32 -10.93 4.64 -21.01
CA THR A 32 -11.24 5.85 -21.78
C THR A 32 -10.17 6.94 -21.68
N CYS A 33 -9.38 6.95 -20.61
CA CYS A 33 -8.34 7.94 -20.34
C CYS A 33 -6.95 7.28 -20.32
N ARG A 34 -6.22 7.44 -21.43
CA ARG A 34 -4.87 6.90 -21.59
C ARG A 34 -3.89 7.40 -20.52
N THR A 35 -3.99 8.66 -20.11
CA THR A 35 -3.13 9.23 -19.07
C THR A 35 -3.29 8.50 -17.73
N CYS A 36 -4.53 8.23 -17.30
CA CYS A 36 -4.76 7.49 -16.06
C CYS A 36 -4.36 6.01 -16.17
N ALA A 37 -4.47 5.40 -17.36
CA ALA A 37 -3.94 4.06 -17.60
C ALA A 37 -2.40 4.01 -17.51
N GLU A 38 -1.71 4.99 -18.10
CA GLU A 38 -0.24 5.11 -18.02
C GLU A 38 0.22 5.33 -16.56
N GLU A 39 -0.50 6.16 -15.78
CA GLU A 39 -0.24 6.35 -14.35
C GLU A 39 -0.43 5.05 -13.54
N TYR A 40 -1.50 4.29 -13.81
CA TYR A 40 -1.73 2.98 -13.19
C TYR A 40 -0.57 2.02 -13.47
N ILE A 41 -0.17 1.87 -14.73
CA ILE A 41 0.93 0.97 -15.12
C ILE A 41 2.24 1.38 -14.44
N ALA A 42 2.53 2.68 -14.38
CA ALA A 42 3.72 3.18 -13.72
C ALA A 42 3.74 2.81 -12.23
N LEU A 43 2.62 3.01 -11.52
CA LEU A 43 2.50 2.73 -10.10
C LEU A 43 2.49 1.21 -9.80
N GLU A 44 1.76 0.42 -10.59
CA GLU A 44 1.75 -1.04 -10.52
C GLU A 44 3.16 -1.62 -10.70
N SER A 45 3.95 -1.08 -11.62
CA SER A 45 5.33 -1.53 -11.85
C SER A 45 6.23 -1.37 -10.62
N ILE A 46 5.99 -0.34 -9.80
CA ILE A 46 6.73 -0.11 -8.55
C ILE A 46 6.30 -1.14 -7.51
N VAL A 47 5.00 -1.37 -7.35
CA VAL A 47 4.46 -2.36 -6.40
C VAL A 47 4.96 -3.77 -6.72
N VAL A 48 4.99 -4.15 -8.00
CA VAL A 48 5.57 -5.43 -8.43
C VAL A 48 7.04 -5.55 -8.01
N LYS A 49 7.85 -4.51 -8.23
CA LYS A 49 9.26 -4.49 -7.81
C LYS A 49 9.42 -4.58 -6.29
N LEU A 50 8.57 -3.89 -5.53
CA LEU A 50 8.54 -3.98 -4.07
C LEU A 50 8.17 -5.40 -3.61
N HIS A 51 7.24 -6.06 -4.29
CA HIS A 51 6.89 -7.45 -3.99
C HIS A 51 8.03 -8.43 -4.25
N CYS A 52 8.94 -8.13 -5.19
CA CYS A 52 10.15 -8.89 -5.44
C CYS A 52 11.26 -8.68 -4.40
N LEU A 53 11.12 -7.71 -3.48
CA LEU A 53 12.11 -7.54 -2.42
C LEU A 53 12.13 -8.75 -1.47
N PRO A 54 13.29 -9.06 -0.86
CA PRO A 54 13.39 -10.10 0.15
C PRO A 54 12.34 -9.89 1.24
N LYS A 55 11.53 -10.93 1.51
CA LYS A 55 10.52 -10.89 2.57
C LYS A 55 11.12 -10.96 3.97
N THR A 56 12.40 -11.31 4.05
CA THR A 56 13.14 -11.44 5.29
C THR A 56 14.45 -10.68 5.20
N ILE A 57 14.78 -10.04 6.31
CA ILE A 57 16.08 -9.44 6.57
C ILE A 57 16.62 -10.04 7.86
N GLN A 58 17.94 -10.12 7.99
CA GLN A 58 18.54 -10.45 9.28
C GLN A 58 18.40 -9.21 10.18
N PRO A 59 17.71 -9.31 11.33
CA PRO A 59 17.62 -8.20 12.25
C PRO A 59 19.01 -7.92 12.87
N PRO A 60 19.27 -6.69 13.34
CA PRO A 60 20.45 -6.39 14.12
C PRO A 60 20.52 -7.30 15.37
N PRO A 61 21.72 -7.74 15.80
CA PRO A 61 21.88 -8.69 16.88
C PRO A 61 21.27 -8.22 18.21
N ASP A 62 21.31 -6.90 18.47
CA ASP A 62 20.81 -6.29 19.71
C ASP A 62 19.31 -5.97 19.69
N LEU A 63 18.61 -6.20 18.57
CA LEU A 63 17.19 -5.85 18.43
C LEU A 63 16.33 -6.54 19.49
N LEU A 64 16.57 -7.83 19.72
CA LEU A 64 15.80 -8.61 20.69
C LEU A 64 16.00 -8.10 22.13
N GLU A 65 17.22 -7.75 22.50
CA GLU A 65 17.53 -7.23 23.83
C GLU A 65 16.90 -5.85 24.02
N GLY A 66 16.92 -5.00 22.99
CA GLY A 66 16.22 -3.71 23.00
C GLY A 66 14.70 -3.85 23.17
N VAL A 67 14.06 -4.78 22.44
CA VAL A 67 12.63 -5.05 22.56
C VAL A 67 12.28 -5.58 23.96
N LYS A 68 13.07 -6.51 24.50
CA LYS A 68 12.89 -7.01 25.88
C LYS A 68 12.97 -5.88 26.90
N ALA A 69 13.98 -5.00 26.80
CA ALA A 69 14.14 -3.86 27.69
C ALA A 69 12.94 -2.90 27.62
N ALA A 70 12.41 -2.64 26.42
CA ALA A 70 11.23 -1.79 26.21
C ALA A 70 9.94 -2.39 26.80
N LEU A 71 9.75 -3.71 26.69
CA LEU A 71 8.60 -4.40 27.29
C LEU A 71 8.67 -4.42 28.82
N LEU A 72 9.87 -4.60 29.39
CA LEU A 72 10.07 -4.61 30.84
C LEU A 72 9.92 -3.21 31.47
N SER A 73 10.28 -2.15 30.74
CA SER A 73 10.10 -0.76 31.18
C SER A 73 8.65 -0.26 31.02
N THR A 74 7.90 -0.85 30.09
CA THR A 74 6.47 -0.59 29.92
C THR A 74 5.67 -1.47 30.88
N ARG A 75 5.48 -1.00 32.12
CA ARG A 75 4.48 -1.59 33.03
C ARG A 75 3.10 -1.38 32.40
N ILE A 76 2.59 -2.36 31.65
CA ILE A 76 1.21 -2.36 31.15
C ILE A 76 0.31 -2.68 32.35
N PRO A 77 -0.48 -1.74 32.92
CA PRO A 77 -1.52 -2.11 33.87
C PRO A 77 -2.61 -2.85 33.10
N HIS A 78 -2.65 -4.18 33.26
CA HIS A 78 -3.80 -4.95 32.86
C HIS A 78 -4.91 -4.66 33.89
N ASN A 79 -5.89 -3.83 33.51
CA ASN A 79 -7.20 -3.75 34.17
C ASN A 79 -8.25 -4.26 33.19
#